data_AF-A0A2T2T232-F1
#
_entry.id   AF-A0A2T2T232-F1
#
_cell.length_a   1.000
_cell.length_b   1.000
_cell.length_c   1.000
_cell.angle_alpha   90.00
_cell.angle_beta   90.00
_cell.angle_gamma   90.00
#
_symmetry.space_group_name_H-M   'P 1'
#
loop_
_entity.id
_entity.type
_entity.pdbx_description
1 polymer ?
#
loop_
_entity_poly.entity_id
_entity_poly.type
_entity_poly.pdbx_seq_one_letter_code
_entity_poly.pdbx_strand_id
1 'polypeptide(L)'
;MAHDGPHIVPRSLLLQVFGGLIVLTILTVAVAYVPLGPLNIPVAIGIAGGKASLVVLFFMHLKYDNPVNALTFSLGLIFVVVFLGITLQDMAFIGDLGNVSSQTIQEMQAQQERAAQDSIPAESLRIAPGDYPDQNRGASLPSDGGS
;
A
#
# COMPACT_ATOMS: atom_id res chain seq x y z
N MET A 1 -1.30 27.37 55.80
CA MET A 1 -2.60 27.71 55.18
C MET A 1 -2.43 27.49 53.68
N ALA A 2 -2.86 26.33 53.17
CA ALA A 2 -2.80 26.01 51.75
C ALA A 2 -4.18 26.24 51.15
N HIS A 3 -4.27 27.13 50.17
CA HIS A 3 -5.43 27.32 49.31
C HIS A 3 -4.97 27.10 47.86
N ASP A 4 -4.60 25.87 47.53
CA ASP A 4 -4.37 25.45 46.14
C ASP A 4 -5.67 24.84 45.61
N GLY A 5 -6.56 25.70 45.12
CA GLY A 5 -7.73 25.25 44.37
C GLY A 5 -7.30 24.58 43.06
N PRO A 6 -8.03 23.55 42.56
CA PRO A 6 -7.73 22.95 41.27
C PRO A 6 -7.72 24.02 40.17
N HIS A 7 -6.57 24.23 39.52
CA HIS A 7 -6.43 25.12 38.37
C HIS A 7 -7.15 24.51 37.16
N ILE A 8 -8.47 24.62 37.13
CA ILE A 8 -9.30 24.26 35.98
C ILE A 8 -9.21 25.36 34.93
N VAL A 9 -8.97 24.96 33.67
CA VAL A 9 -9.04 25.87 32.52
C VAL A 9 -10.38 26.62 32.53
N PRO A 10 -10.37 27.95 32.36
CA PRO A 10 -11.59 28.74 32.47
C PRO A 10 -12.55 28.34 31.36
N ARG A 11 -13.79 28.00 31.74
CA ARG A 11 -14.89 27.61 30.82
C ARG A 11 -15.09 28.56 29.64
N SER A 12 -14.76 29.85 29.80
CA SER A 12 -14.82 30.85 28.72
C SER A 12 -13.83 30.56 27.58
N LEU A 13 -12.63 30.05 27.90
CA LEU A 13 -11.62 29.68 26.90
C LEU A 13 -12.11 28.51 26.06
N LEU A 14 -12.69 27.48 26.69
CA LEU A 14 -13.26 26.33 25.97
C LEU A 14 -14.40 26.76 25.04
N LEU A 15 -15.25 27.68 25.47
CA LEU A 15 -16.34 28.20 24.64
C LEU A 15 -15.83 29.04 23.45
N GLN A 16 -14.74 29.80 23.63
CA GLN A 16 -14.10 30.51 22.52
C GLN A 16 -13.50 29.56 21.49
N VAL A 17 -12.79 28.53 21.95
CA VAL A 17 -12.22 27.47 21.08
C VAL A 17 -13.33 26.73 20.36
N PHE A 18 -14.42 26.38 21.06
CA PHE A 18 -15.59 25.76 20.46
C PHE A 18 -16.20 26.64 19.36
N GLY A 19 -16.36 27.93 19.60
CA GLY A 19 -16.77 28.89 18.57
C GLY A 19 -15.84 28.87 17.35
N GLY A 20 -14.52 28.86 17.57
CA GLY A 20 -13.53 28.70 16.50
C GLY A 20 -13.72 27.41 15.69
N LEU A 21 -13.95 26.28 16.35
CA LEU A 21 -14.18 24.99 15.69
C LEU A 21 -15.47 24.99 14.85
N ILE A 22 -16.53 25.63 15.33
CA ILE A 22 -17.77 25.80 14.57
C ILE A 22 -17.51 26.64 13.31
N VAL A 23 -16.79 27.77 13.44
CA VAL A 23 -16.43 28.63 12.29
C VAL A 23 -15.62 27.85 11.26
N LEU A 24 -14.58 27.12 11.69
CA LEU A 24 -13.79 26.30 10.78
C LEU A 24 -14.63 25.18 10.15
N THR A 25 -15.66 24.69 10.82
CA THR A 25 -16.56 23.65 10.29
C THR A 25 -17.49 24.18 9.22
N ILE A 26 -18.11 25.33 9.47
CA ILE A 26 -18.87 26.05 8.45
C ILE A 26 -17.97 26.36 7.25
N LEU A 27 -16.72 26.78 7.49
CA LEU A 27 -15.76 27.05 6.42
C LEU A 27 -15.44 25.79 5.59
N THR A 28 -15.25 24.63 6.21
CA THR A 28 -15.04 23.38 5.46
C THR A 28 -16.23 23.05 4.57
N VAL A 29 -17.45 23.19 5.09
CA VAL A 29 -18.67 22.92 4.33
C VAL A 29 -18.82 23.93 3.19
N ALA A 30 -18.56 25.22 3.44
CA ALA A 30 -18.60 26.26 2.42
C ALA A 30 -17.58 26.00 1.30
N VAL A 31 -16.34 25.67 1.66
CA VAL A 31 -15.28 25.33 0.69
C VAL A 31 -15.63 24.08 -0.11
N ALA A 32 -16.31 23.10 0.48
CA ALA A 32 -16.75 21.90 -0.24
C ALA A 32 -17.76 22.21 -1.38
N TYR A 33 -18.50 23.32 -1.29
CA TYR A 33 -19.42 23.76 -2.35
C TYR A 33 -18.76 24.64 -3.42
N VAL A 34 -17.54 25.13 -3.19
CA VAL A 34 -16.81 25.99 -4.14
C VAL A 34 -15.82 25.13 -4.93
N PRO A 35 -15.93 25.05 -6.27
CA PRO A 35 -14.96 24.32 -7.09
C PRO A 35 -13.68 25.16 -7.24
N LEU A 36 -12.70 24.94 -6.36
CA LEU A 36 -11.36 25.55 -6.40
C LEU A 36 -10.40 24.79 -7.33
N GLY A 37 -10.89 23.75 -8.02
CA GLY A 37 -10.11 22.93 -8.94
C GLY A 37 -8.96 22.19 -8.23
N PRO A 38 -7.71 22.27 -8.71
CA PRO A 38 -6.56 21.61 -8.09
C PRO A 38 -6.32 21.98 -6.61
N LEU A 39 -6.81 23.15 -6.18
CA LEU A 39 -6.65 23.63 -4.81
C LEU A 39 -7.67 23.05 -3.82
N ASN A 40 -8.66 22.29 -4.28
CA ASN A 40 -9.67 21.67 -3.41
C ASN A 40 -9.03 20.85 -2.28
N ILE A 41 -8.11 19.95 -2.64
CA ILE A 41 -7.49 19.02 -1.69
C ILE A 41 -6.52 19.75 -0.73
N PRO A 42 -5.55 20.57 -1.21
CA PRO A 42 -4.68 21.32 -0.31
C PRO A 42 -5.43 22.23 0.67
N VAL A 43 -6.48 22.92 0.21
CA VAL A 43 -7.28 23.80 1.07
C VAL A 43 -8.07 22.98 2.10
N ALA A 44 -8.69 21.88 1.68
CA ALA A 44 -9.42 20.99 2.60
C ALA A 44 -8.50 20.44 3.69
N ILE A 45 -7.29 19.98 3.34
CA ILE A 45 -6.28 19.51 4.29
C ILE A 45 -5.82 20.64 5.20
N GLY A 46 -5.61 21.86 4.68
CA GLY A 46 -5.22 23.02 5.47
C GLY A 46 -6.27 23.37 6.54
N ILE A 47 -7.55 23.39 6.18
CA ILE A 47 -8.64 23.65 7.13
C ILE A 47 -8.76 22.51 8.15
N ALA A 48 -8.65 21.26 7.71
CA ALA A 48 -8.66 20.09 8.59
C ALA A 48 -7.49 20.15 9.60
N GLY A 49 -6.29 20.52 9.15
CA GLY A 49 -5.12 20.73 10.00
C GLY A 49 -5.34 21.87 11.02
N GLY A 50 -5.96 22.98 10.60
CA GLY A 50 -6.33 24.07 11.50
C GLY A 50 -7.26 23.62 12.63
N LYS A 51 -8.29 22.81 12.31
CA LYS A 51 -9.19 22.23 13.31
C LYS A 51 -8.44 21.30 14.26
N ALA A 52 -7.62 20.40 13.71
CA ALA A 52 -6.84 19.45 14.49
C ALA A 52 -5.92 20.17 15.49
N SER A 53 -5.23 21.24 15.05
CA SER A 53 -4.37 22.05 15.93
C SER A 53 -5.13 22.69 17.08
N LEU A 54 -6.32 23.25 16.85
CA LEU A 54 -7.18 23.80 17.92
C LEU A 54 -7.60 22.70 18.91
N VAL A 55 -7.98 21.52 18.43
CA VAL A 55 -8.35 20.39 19.29
C VAL A 55 -7.17 19.92 20.14
N VAL A 56 -6.01 19.73 19.52
CA VAL A 56 -4.80 19.23 20.20
C VAL A 56 -4.31 20.23 21.25
N LEU A 57 -4.24 21.52 20.92
CA LEU A 57 -3.72 22.52 21.85
C LEU A 57 -4.62 22.73 23.08
N PHE A 58 -5.94 22.72 22.90
CA PHE A 58 -6.88 23.13 23.95
C PHE A 58 -7.68 21.97 24.56
N PHE A 59 -8.20 21.03 23.76
CA PHE A 59 -9.00 19.91 24.27
C PHE A 59 -8.15 18.73 24.74
N MET A 60 -7.01 18.47 24.09
CA MET A 60 -6.02 17.50 24.60
C MET A 60 -5.10 18.11 25.66
N HIS A 61 -5.34 19.36 26.07
CA HIS A 61 -4.53 20.10 27.04
C HIS A 61 -3.03 20.22 26.70
N LEU A 62 -2.60 19.96 25.47
CA LEU A 62 -1.18 19.91 25.13
C LEU A 62 -0.43 21.22 25.42
N LYS A 63 -1.13 22.36 25.38
CA LYS A 63 -0.58 23.69 25.73
C LYS A 63 -0.34 23.88 27.23
N TYR A 64 -1.13 23.23 28.08
CA TYR A 64 -1.17 23.46 29.53
C TYR A 64 -0.67 22.26 30.35
N ASP A 65 -0.47 21.12 29.70
CA ASP A 65 -0.04 19.86 30.29
C ASP A 65 1.48 19.67 30.22
N ASN A 66 1.97 18.56 30.75
CA ASN A 66 3.39 18.22 30.81
C ASN A 66 4.01 18.13 29.39
N PRO A 67 5.22 18.67 29.16
CA PRO A 67 5.90 18.58 27.87
C PRO A 67 6.13 17.15 27.37
N VAL A 68 6.11 16.14 28.26
CA VAL A 68 6.16 14.72 27.87
C VAL A 68 4.96 14.35 26.98
N ASN A 69 3.75 14.85 27.27
CA ASN A 69 2.57 14.58 26.46
C ASN A 69 2.69 15.20 25.05
N ALA A 70 3.28 16.40 24.96
CA ALA A 70 3.59 17.05 23.68
C ALA A 70 4.59 16.24 22.86
N LEU A 71 5.61 15.66 23.50
CA LEU A 71 6.59 14.80 22.85
C LEU A 71 5.96 13.50 22.34
N THR A 72 5.18 12.80 23.18
CA THR A 72 4.50 11.56 22.80
C THR A 72 3.52 11.77 21.65
N PHE A 73 2.74 12.85 21.69
CA PHE A 73 1.83 13.21 20.60
C PHE A 73 2.59 13.52 19.31
N SER A 74 3.65 14.32 19.39
CA SER A 74 4.46 14.69 18.21
C SER A 74 5.13 13.48 17.57
N LEU A 75 5.64 12.55 18.39
CA LEU A 75 6.20 11.30 17.91
C LEU A 75 5.12 10.47 17.20
N GLY A 76 3.96 10.28 17.81
CA GLY A 76 2.82 9.59 17.18
C GLY A 76 2.40 10.23 15.87
N LEU A 77 2.34 11.56 15.81
CA LEU A 77 1.98 12.31 14.61
C LEU A 77 3.01 12.10 13.48
N ILE A 78 4.31 12.14 13.80
CA ILE A 78 5.38 11.86 12.83
C ILE A 78 5.23 10.44 12.28
N PHE A 79 5.00 9.45 13.15
CA PHE A 79 4.78 8.06 12.73
C PHE A 79 3.58 7.93 11.79
N VAL A 80 2.46 8.60 12.09
CA VAL A 80 1.28 8.62 11.22
C VAL A 80 1.61 9.22 9.85
N VAL A 81 2.31 10.37 9.81
CA VAL A 81 2.67 11.04 8.55
C VAL A 81 3.60 10.17 7.71
N VAL A 82 4.61 9.56 8.33
CA VAL A 82 5.53 8.64 7.64
C VAL A 82 4.79 7.41 7.11
N PHE A 83 3.94 6.80 7.94
CA PHE A 83 3.14 5.64 7.55
C PHE A 83 2.22 5.97 6.37
N LEU A 84 1.46 7.05 6.45
CA LEU A 84 0.60 7.51 5.36
C LEU A 84 1.40 7.83 4.09
N GLY A 85 2.56 8.48 4.22
CA GLY A 85 3.43 8.80 3.09
C GLY A 85 3.88 7.54 2.34
N ILE A 86 4.34 6.52 3.08
CA ILE A 86 4.72 5.23 2.51
C ILE A 86 3.51 4.53 1.89
N THR A 87 2.36 4.49 2.55
CA THR A 87 1.14 3.86 2.01
C THR A 87 0.64 4.53 0.72
N LEU A 88 0.66 5.86 0.65
CA LEU A 88 0.28 6.59 -0.56
C LEU A 88 1.26 6.31 -1.70
N GLN A 89 2.55 6.21 -1.38
CA GLN A 89 3.57 5.83 -2.34
C GLN A 89 3.34 4.40 -2.86
N ASP A 90 3.12 3.44 -1.98
CA ASP A 90 2.84 2.05 -2.32
C ASP A 90 1.61 1.92 -3.25
N MET A 91 0.52 2.60 -2.89
CA MET A 91 -0.69 2.66 -3.72
C MET A 91 -0.43 3.27 -5.10
N ALA A 92 0.44 4.27 -5.21
CA ALA A 92 0.79 4.87 -6.48
C ALA A 92 1.59 3.93 -7.40
N PHE A 93 2.34 2.98 -6.83
CA PHE A 93 3.20 2.05 -7.57
C PHE A 93 2.56 0.67 -7.84
N ILE A 94 1.46 0.31 -7.15
CA ILE A 94 0.73 -0.95 -7.36
C ILE A 94 0.30 -1.18 -8.83
N GLY A 95 0.01 -0.10 -9.58
CA GLY A 95 -0.41 -0.17 -10.98
C GLY A 95 0.74 -0.25 -12.00
N ASP A 96 1.99 -0.04 -11.58
CA ASP A 96 3.17 0.04 -12.46
C ASP A 96 3.88 -1.31 -12.63
N LEU A 97 3.12 -2.40 -12.63
CA LEU A 97 3.63 -3.75 -12.89
C LEU A 97 3.56 -4.05 -14.40
N GLY A 98 4.17 -3.20 -15.22
CA GLY A 98 4.20 -3.35 -16.69
C GLY A 98 4.94 -4.59 -17.19
N ASN A 99 5.64 -5.31 -16.31
CA ASN A 99 6.45 -6.49 -16.62
C ASN A 99 5.95 -7.78 -15.94
N VAL A 100 4.75 -7.78 -15.36
CA VAL A 100 4.12 -9.00 -14.83
C VAL A 100 2.94 -9.32 -15.72
N SER A 101 3.11 -10.33 -16.57
CA SER A 101 2.02 -10.86 -17.40
C SER A 101 0.85 -11.22 -16.49
N SER A 102 -0.33 -10.65 -16.72
CA SER A 102 -1.57 -11.04 -16.07
C SER A 102 -1.98 -12.48 -16.39
N GLN A 103 -1.26 -13.12 -17.33
CA GLN A 103 -1.50 -14.51 -17.69
C GLN A 103 -1.02 -15.42 -16.57
N THR A 104 -1.85 -16.41 -16.28
CA THR A 104 -1.48 -17.42 -15.28
C THR A 104 -0.29 -18.21 -15.81
N ILE A 105 0.60 -18.69 -14.92
CA ILE A 105 1.75 -19.53 -15.29
C ILE A 105 1.35 -20.69 -16.22
N GLN A 106 0.13 -21.21 -16.04
CA GLN A 106 -0.46 -22.26 -16.86
C GLN A 106 -0.71 -21.85 -18.33
N GLU A 107 -1.08 -20.61 -18.60
CA GLU A 107 -1.33 -20.11 -19.95
C GLU A 107 -0.01 -19.91 -20.72
N MET A 108 1.03 -19.43 -20.03
CA MET A 108 2.37 -19.33 -20.60
C MET A 108 2.95 -20.71 -20.94
N GLN A 109 2.80 -21.70 -20.05
CA GLN A 109 3.23 -23.09 -20.32
C GLN A 109 2.46 -23.71 -21.49
N ALA A 110 1.14 -23.54 -21.53
CA ALA A 110 0.32 -24.08 -22.62
C ALA A 110 0.63 -23.44 -23.99
N GLN A 111 1.08 -22.18 -24.03
CA GLN A 111 1.58 -21.55 -25.25
C GLN A 111 2.98 -22.06 -25.61
N GLN A 112 3.84 -22.26 -24.62
CA GLN A 112 5.21 -22.74 -24.82
C GLN A 112 5.24 -24.19 -25.31
N GLU A 113 4.32 -25.04 -24.83
CA GLU A 113 4.10 -26.40 -25.34
C GLU A 113 3.59 -26.39 -26.79
N ARG A 114 2.64 -25.50 -27.15
CA ARG A 114 2.19 -25.35 -28.53
C ARG A 114 3.30 -24.86 -29.47
N ALA A 115 4.13 -23.91 -29.01
CA ALA A 115 5.28 -23.42 -29.76
C ALA A 115 6.40 -24.47 -29.88
N ALA A 116 6.58 -25.32 -28.87
CA ALA A 116 7.50 -26.45 -28.92
C ALA A 116 7.01 -27.55 -29.88
N GLN A 117 5.70 -27.80 -29.93
CA GLN A 117 5.07 -28.77 -30.83
C GLN A 117 5.30 -28.43 -32.32
N ASP A 118 5.27 -27.15 -32.68
CA ASP A 118 5.51 -26.67 -34.06
C ASP A 118 7.00 -26.75 -34.48
N SER A 119 7.92 -26.81 -33.51
CA SER A 119 9.37 -26.87 -33.76
C SER A 119 9.93 -28.27 -33.98
N ILE A 120 9.11 -29.32 -33.81
CA ILE A 120 9.52 -30.69 -34.11
C ILE A 120 9.38 -30.89 -35.63
N PRO A 121 10.48 -30.98 -36.40
CA PRO A 121 10.39 -31.12 -37.84
C PRO A 121 9.59 -32.37 -38.18
N ALA A 122 8.61 -32.26 -39.09
CA ALA A 122 7.76 -33.36 -39.54
C ALA A 122 8.57 -34.58 -40.06
N GLU A 123 9.84 -34.36 -40.41
CA GLU A 123 10.86 -35.36 -40.72
C GLU A 123 11.13 -36.33 -39.55
N SER A 124 11.13 -35.83 -38.31
CA SER A 124 11.39 -36.62 -37.08
C SER A 124 10.16 -37.37 -36.57
N LEU A 125 8.94 -36.96 -36.97
CA LEU A 125 7.71 -37.73 -36.76
C LEU A 125 7.44 -38.73 -37.88
N ARG A 126 8.12 -38.61 -39.03
CA ARG A 126 8.07 -39.58 -40.13
C ARG A 126 9.06 -40.70 -39.87
N ILE A 127 8.70 -41.63 -39.00
CA ILE A 127 9.35 -42.94 -38.98
C ILE A 127 8.90 -43.65 -40.27
N ALA A 128 9.77 -43.70 -41.28
CA ALA A 128 9.51 -44.53 -42.44
C ALA A 128 9.45 -46.00 -41.97
N PRO A 129 8.62 -46.88 -42.56
CA PRO A 129 8.59 -48.29 -42.17
C PRO A 129 9.93 -49.04 -42.26
N GLY A 130 10.96 -48.45 -42.89
CA GLY A 130 12.32 -48.98 -42.97
C GLY A 130 13.31 -48.37 -41.97
N ASP A 131 12.93 -47.33 -41.22
CA ASP A 131 13.80 -46.61 -40.28
C ASP A 131 13.52 -46.98 -38.81
N TYR A 132 12.79 -48.09 -38.58
CA TYR A 132 12.77 -48.68 -37.26
C TYR A 132 14.21 -49.03 -36.86
N PRO A 133 14.65 -48.70 -35.64
CA PRO A 133 15.90 -49.24 -35.15
C PRO A 133 15.78 -50.76 -35.18
N ASP A 134 16.57 -51.41 -36.05
CA ASP A 134 16.72 -52.85 -36.08
C ASP A 134 17.09 -53.30 -34.66
N GLN A 135 16.12 -53.91 -33.96
CA GLN A 135 16.31 -54.45 -32.61
C GLN A 135 17.37 -55.58 -32.58
N ASN A 136 18.02 -55.87 -33.71
CA ASN A 136 18.96 -56.96 -33.91
C ASN A 136 20.44 -56.53 -33.90
N ARG A 137 20.76 -55.25 -33.63
CA ARG A 137 22.13 -54.83 -33.28
C ARG A 137 22.28 -54.77 -31.76
N GLY A 138 22.42 -55.95 -31.15
CA GLY A 138 23.25 -56.14 -29.96
C GLY A 138 22.74 -55.56 -28.65
N ALA A 139 21.57 -56.00 -28.18
CA ALA A 139 21.42 -56.26 -26.74
C ALA A 139 22.18 -57.56 -26.38
N SER A 140 23.49 -57.59 -26.64
CA SER A 140 24.37 -58.53 -25.95
C SER A 140 24.53 -57.98 -24.55
N LEU A 141 23.60 -58.35 -23.66
CA LEU A 141 23.81 -58.23 -22.23
C LEU A 141 25.10 -58.99 -21.91
N PRO A 142 26.10 -58.34 -21.29
CA PRO A 142 27.26 -59.02 -20.75
C PRO A 142 26.77 -60.12 -19.79
N SER A 143 27.33 -61.31 -19.97
CA SER A 143 27.14 -62.50 -19.15
C SER A 143 27.24 -62.21 -17.66
N ASP A 144 26.17 -62.45 -16.91
CA ASP A 144 26.29 -62.84 -15.51
C ASP A 144 26.36 -64.37 -15.45
N GLY A 145 27.59 -64.85 -15.44
CA GLY A 145 27.96 -66.24 -15.22
C GLY A 145 29.13 -66.23 -14.27
N GLY A 146 28.83 -66.33 -12.98
CA GLY A 146 29.83 -66.38 -11.93
C GLY A 146 29.19 -66.70 -10.59
N SER A 147 29.13 -68.00 -10.30
CA SER A 147 29.34 -68.68 -9.01
C SER A 147 29.09 -67.91 -7.71
#